data_AF-A0A455UJN7-F1
#
_entry.id   AF-A0A455UJN7-F1
#
_cell.length_a   1.000
_cell.length_b   1.000
_cell.length_c   1.000
_cell.angle_alpha   90.00
_cell.angle_beta   90.00
_cell.angle_gamma   90.00
#
_symmetry.space_group_name_H-M   'P 1'
#
loop_
_entity.id
_entity.type
_entity.pdbx_description
1 polymer ?
#
loop_
_entity_poly.entity_id
_entity_poly.type
_entity_poly.pdbx_seq_one_letter_code
_entity_poly.pdbx_strand_id
1 'polypeptide(L)'
;MHVTNALAELSAPAHEVTLHIYMEPSDAIIRGVMDGHLHVGVVPAVNLPTSLETRHLYDEPSYLYCAAGHPLFAKHDDRLGFADIAQYAAISPRYPLPAEARQVHDALTLRASASDREGAAF
;
A
#
# COMPACT_ATOMS: atom_id res chain seq x y z
N MET A 1 10.01 -0.85 14.99
CA MET A 1 8.88 -0.35 14.20
C MET A 1 8.42 0.96 14.83
N HIS A 2 8.52 2.12 14.14
CA HIS A 2 8.34 3.43 14.78
C HIS A 2 6.94 3.65 15.38
N VAL A 3 5.88 3.24 14.69
CA VAL A 3 4.49 3.43 15.14
C VAL A 3 4.19 2.60 16.39
N THR A 4 4.49 1.30 16.38
CA THR A 4 4.23 0.42 17.53
C THR A 4 4.96 0.88 18.79
N ASN A 5 6.23 1.29 18.65
CA ASN A 5 7.02 1.77 19.78
C ASN A 5 6.44 3.08 20.34
N ALA A 6 6.05 4.02 19.48
CA ALA A 6 5.45 5.29 19.90
C ALA A 6 4.09 5.08 20.59
N LEU A 7 3.24 4.18 20.06
CA LEU A 7 1.97 3.84 20.71
C LEU A 7 2.18 3.19 22.08
N ALA A 8 3.16 2.30 22.20
CA ALA A 8 3.50 1.68 23.48
C ALA A 8 3.95 2.72 24.52
N GLU A 9 4.85 3.63 24.13
CA GLU A 9 5.33 4.72 24.99
C GLU A 9 4.20 5.67 25.40
N LEU A 10 3.34 6.06 24.44
CA LEU A 10 2.22 6.95 24.70
C LEU A 10 1.13 6.32 25.59
N SER A 11 0.98 5.00 25.52
CA SER A 11 0.05 4.24 26.38
C SER A 11 0.60 3.92 27.78
N ALA A 12 1.84 4.30 28.08
CA ALA A 12 2.48 4.00 29.35
C ALA A 12 1.76 4.70 30.53
N PRO A 13 1.75 4.11 31.75
CA PRO A 13 1.03 4.66 32.90
C PRO A 13 1.43 6.08 33.33
N ALA A 14 2.59 6.56 32.88
CA ALA A 14 3.07 7.92 33.15
C ALA A 14 2.34 9.00 32.33
N HIS A 15 1.59 8.60 31.29
CA HIS A 15 0.83 9.49 30.42
C HIS A 15 -0.67 9.33 30.67
N GLU A 16 -1.39 10.44 30.87
CA GLU A 16 -2.86 10.45 30.94
C GLU A 16 -3.45 10.62 29.52
N VAL A 17 -3.30 9.60 28.69
CA VAL A 17 -3.77 9.61 27.29
C VAL A 17 -4.65 8.39 27.01
N THR A 18 -5.79 8.62 26.35
CA THR A 18 -6.64 7.55 25.80
C THR A 18 -6.39 7.43 24.30
N LEU A 19 -5.99 6.24 23.85
CA LEU A 19 -5.74 5.97 22.43
C LEU A 19 -7.01 5.45 21.75
N HIS A 20 -7.40 6.11 20.66
CA HIS A 20 -8.43 5.64 19.74
C HIS A 20 -7.80 5.34 18.39
N ILE A 21 -7.93 4.10 17.92
CA ILE A 21 -7.33 3.63 16.66
C ILE A 21 -8.46 3.25 15.71
N TYR A 22 -8.42 3.83 14.50
CA TYR A 22 -9.40 3.59 13.43
C TYR A 22 -8.69 3.02 12.21
N MET A 23 -9.40 2.17 11.46
CA MET A 23 -8.94 1.66 10.17
C MET A 23 -9.86 2.23 9.10
N GLU A 24 -9.31 3.09 8.23
CA GLU A 24 -10.06 3.82 7.22
C GLU A 24 -9.25 3.92 5.92
N PRO A 25 -9.90 4.14 4.77
CA PRO A 25 -9.21 4.46 3.52
C PRO A 25 -8.32 5.71 3.64
N SER A 26 -7.25 5.77 2.85
CA SER A 26 -6.24 6.84 2.98
C SER A 26 -6.81 8.25 2.79
N ASP A 27 -7.77 8.43 1.89
CA ASP A 27 -8.44 9.72 1.65
C ASP A 27 -9.28 10.16 2.85
N ALA A 28 -9.97 9.22 3.51
CA ALA A 28 -10.69 9.48 4.76
C ALA A 28 -9.73 9.83 5.90
N ILE A 29 -8.59 9.14 6.02
CA ILE A 29 -7.56 9.45 7.03
C ILE A 29 -6.98 10.85 6.80
N ILE A 30 -6.54 11.16 5.57
CA ILE A 30 -5.96 12.47 5.21
C ILE A 30 -6.95 13.59 5.55
N ARG A 31 -8.22 13.43 5.17
CA ARG A 31 -9.26 14.40 5.48
C ARG A 31 -9.50 14.51 6.99
N GLY A 32 -9.55 13.39 7.70
CA GLY A 32 -9.71 13.37 9.15
C GLY A 32 -8.61 14.16 9.87
N VAL A 33 -7.37 14.09 9.41
CA VAL A 33 -6.27 14.89 9.96
C VAL A 33 -6.42 16.37 9.60
N MET A 34 -6.72 16.69 8.33
CA MET A 34 -6.91 18.08 7.89
C MET A 34 -8.06 18.79 8.62
N ASP A 35 -9.15 18.07 8.89
CA ASP A 35 -10.34 18.59 9.56
C ASP A 35 -10.22 18.55 11.10
N GLY A 36 -9.13 17.99 11.65
CA GLY A 36 -8.88 17.90 13.09
C GLY A 36 -9.65 16.78 13.82
N HIS A 37 -10.30 15.87 13.09
CA HIS A 37 -10.96 14.68 13.67
C HIS A 37 -9.95 13.59 14.06
N LEU A 38 -8.79 13.55 13.42
CA LEU A 38 -7.68 12.65 13.73
C LEU A 38 -6.44 13.47 14.07
N HIS A 39 -5.72 13.07 15.12
CA HIS A 39 -4.45 13.72 15.48
C HIS A 39 -3.30 13.32 14.56
N VAL A 40 -3.27 12.06 14.11
CA VAL A 40 -2.21 11.48 13.26
C VAL A 40 -2.83 10.48 12.29
N GLY A 41 -2.33 10.45 11.06
CA GLY A 41 -2.68 9.46 10.05
C GLY A 41 -1.45 8.68 9.57
N VAL A 42 -1.60 7.38 9.32
CA VAL A 42 -0.56 6.53 8.72
C VAL A 42 -1.11 6.00 7.40
N VAL A 43 -0.52 6.45 6.28
CA VAL A 43 -1.00 6.16 4.92
C VAL A 43 0.16 5.94 3.96
N PRO A 44 -0.04 5.27 2.82
CA PRO A 44 0.92 5.28 1.72
C PRO A 44 1.24 6.71 1.29
N ALA A 45 2.52 6.98 1.02
CA ALA A 45 3.00 8.30 0.61
C ALA A 45 2.71 8.59 -0.88
N VAL A 46 1.43 8.58 -1.26
CA VAL A 46 0.96 8.79 -2.63
C VAL A 46 -0.02 9.97 -2.64
N ASN A 47 0.27 11.00 -3.44
CA ASN A 47 -0.58 12.19 -3.59
C ASN A 47 -0.95 12.90 -2.28
N LEU A 48 0.00 12.99 -1.33
CA LEU A 48 -0.25 13.66 -0.05
C LEU A 48 -0.38 15.19 -0.23
N PRO A 49 -1.32 15.85 0.46
CA PRO A 49 -1.42 17.30 0.48
C PRO A 49 -0.15 17.96 1.04
N THR A 50 0.31 19.03 0.39
CA THR A 50 1.47 19.82 0.86
C THR A 50 1.20 20.60 2.15
N SER A 51 -0.07 20.75 2.54
CA SER A 51 -0.49 21.41 3.77
C SER A 51 -0.29 20.55 5.02
N LEU A 52 0.03 19.26 4.88
CA LEU A 52 0.28 18.36 5.99
C LEU A 52 1.78 18.23 6.25
N GLU A 53 2.15 18.23 7.52
CA GLU A 53 3.47 17.76 7.92
C GLU A 53 3.51 16.24 7.73
N THR A 54 4.53 15.74 7.03
CA THR A 54 4.67 14.32 6.72
C THR A 54 6.02 13.81 7.19
N ARG A 55 6.04 12.57 7.68
CA ARG A 55 7.25 11.88 8.09
C ARG A 55 7.29 10.51 7.42
N HIS A 56 8.36 10.25 6.69
CA HIS A 56 8.62 8.94 6.11
C HIS A 56 8.86 7.90 7.22
N LEU A 57 8.23 6.73 7.09
CA LEU A 57 8.36 5.63 8.06
C LEU A 57 9.25 4.49 7.52
N TYR A 58 8.96 4.03 6.31
CA TYR A 58 9.72 2.99 5.60
C TYR A 58 9.24 2.90 4.14
N ASP A 59 10.07 2.27 3.31
CA ASP A 59 9.69 1.82 1.97
C ASP A 59 9.22 0.36 2.00
N GLU A 60 8.20 0.04 1.22
CA GLU A 60 7.67 -1.32 1.08
C GLU A 60 7.87 -1.80 -0.37
N PRO A 61 8.65 -2.87 -0.61
CA PRO A 61 8.79 -3.42 -1.95
C PRO A 61 7.48 -4.11 -2.36
N SER A 62 7.01 -3.83 -3.57
CA SER A 62 5.86 -4.51 -4.18
C SER A 62 6.35 -5.47 -5.26
N TYR A 63 5.83 -6.69 -5.25
CA TYR A 63 6.15 -7.73 -6.23
C TYR A 63 4.89 -8.21 -6.94
N LEU A 64 5.08 -8.85 -8.10
CA LEU A 64 4.03 -9.58 -8.78
C LEU A 64 4.00 -11.02 -8.27
N TYR A 65 2.81 -11.52 -7.98
CA TYR A 65 2.60 -12.88 -7.53
C TYR A 65 1.75 -13.63 -8.54
N CYS A 66 2.02 -14.92 -8.71
CA CYS A 66 1.21 -15.81 -9.52
C CYS A 66 0.95 -17.12 -8.77
N ALA A 67 -0.18 -17.75 -9.06
CA ALA A 67 -0.55 -19.02 -8.44
C ALA A 67 0.39 -20.15 -8.89
N ALA A 68 0.46 -21.25 -8.13
CA ALA A 68 1.31 -22.41 -8.43
C ALA A 68 1.07 -23.03 -9.82
N GLY A 69 -0.15 -22.91 -10.36
CA GLY A 69 -0.48 -23.38 -11.72
C GLY A 69 -0.13 -22.41 -12.85
N HIS A 70 0.40 -21.22 -12.53
CA HIS A 70 0.72 -20.22 -13.54
C HIS A 70 2.00 -20.59 -14.31
N PRO A 71 2.08 -20.39 -15.64
CA PRO A 71 3.26 -20.76 -16.44
C PRO A 71 4.58 -20.11 -16.01
N LEU A 72 4.52 -18.99 -15.28
CA LEU A 72 5.70 -18.31 -14.74
C LEU A 72 6.15 -18.85 -13.37
N PHE A 73 5.34 -19.64 -12.67
CA PHE A 73 5.60 -20.05 -11.29
C PHE A 73 6.90 -20.85 -11.12
N ALA A 74 7.24 -21.69 -12.12
CA ALA A 74 8.45 -22.51 -12.10
C ALA A 74 9.67 -21.84 -12.73
N LYS A 75 9.53 -20.62 -13.26
CA LYS A 75 10.65 -19.88 -13.85
C LYS A 75 11.37 -19.10 -12.75
N HIS A 76 12.70 -19.05 -12.82
CA HIS A 76 13.45 -18.17 -11.92
C HIS A 76 13.27 -16.71 -12.34
N ASP A 77 13.08 -15.83 -11.34
CA ASP A 77 12.84 -14.40 -11.51
C ASP A 77 13.94 -13.69 -12.31
N ASP A 78 15.20 -14.14 -12.18
CA ASP A 78 16.36 -13.60 -12.91
C ASP A 78 16.31 -13.85 -14.42
N ARG A 79 15.43 -14.76 -14.87
CA ARG A 79 15.19 -15.09 -16.28
C ARG A 79 13.91 -14.49 -16.82
N LEU A 80 13.14 -13.75 -16.01
CA LEU A 80 11.90 -13.13 -16.42
C LEU A 80 12.15 -11.67 -16.82
N GLY A 81 11.88 -11.37 -18.09
CA GLY A 81 11.81 -10.00 -18.57
C GLY A 81 10.40 -9.44 -18.49
N PHE A 82 10.27 -8.12 -18.56
CA PHE A 82 8.97 -7.44 -18.64
C PHE A 82 8.10 -8.00 -19.78
N ALA A 83 8.70 -8.27 -20.95
CA ALA A 83 8.00 -8.82 -22.11
C ALA A 83 7.45 -10.24 -21.88
N ASP A 84 8.08 -11.05 -21.01
CA ASP A 84 7.55 -12.37 -20.64
C ASP A 84 6.33 -12.23 -19.75
N ILE A 85 6.34 -11.26 -18.82
CA ILE A 85 5.25 -11.00 -17.89
C ILE A 85 4.05 -10.41 -18.62
N ALA A 86 4.27 -9.44 -19.52
CA ALA A 86 3.20 -8.73 -20.23
C ALA A 86 2.34 -9.63 -21.15
N GLN A 87 2.83 -10.82 -21.49
CA GLN A 87 2.07 -11.83 -22.25
C GLN A 87 0.89 -12.44 -21.47
N TYR A 88 0.89 -12.31 -20.14
CA TYR A 88 -0.13 -12.88 -19.27
C TYR A 88 -1.08 -11.81 -18.73
N ALA A 89 -2.30 -12.24 -18.41
CA ALA A 89 -3.28 -11.39 -17.76
C ALA A 89 -2.79 -10.97 -16.37
N ALA A 90 -2.93 -9.69 -16.04
CA ALA A 90 -2.54 -9.11 -14.76
C ALA A 90 -3.73 -8.45 -14.05
N ILE A 91 -3.58 -8.27 -12.74
CA ILE A 91 -4.55 -7.58 -11.89
C ILE A 91 -4.21 -6.09 -11.83
N SER A 92 -5.22 -5.26 -12.03
CA SER A 92 -5.17 -3.82 -11.80
C SER A 92 -5.39 -3.52 -10.31
N PRO A 93 -4.40 -2.93 -9.61
CA PRO A 93 -4.59 -2.49 -8.23
C PRO A 93 -5.52 -1.27 -8.19
N ARG A 94 -6.51 -1.29 -7.28
CA ARG A 94 -7.43 -0.15 -7.06
C ARG A 94 -7.04 0.77 -5.91
N TYR A 95 -5.91 0.50 -5.25
CA TYR A 95 -5.34 1.38 -4.24
C TYR A 95 -4.37 2.40 -4.86
N PRO A 96 -4.08 3.51 -4.17
CA PRO A 96 -3.13 4.52 -4.66
C PRO A 96 -1.73 3.93 -4.90
N LEU A 97 -1.19 4.19 -6.08
CA LEU A 97 0.18 3.85 -6.46
C LEU A 97 0.96 5.11 -6.85
N PRO A 98 2.28 5.16 -6.55
CA PRO A 98 3.18 6.13 -7.15
C PRO A 98 3.11 6.11 -8.68
N ALA A 99 3.46 7.22 -9.32
CA ALA A 99 3.37 7.37 -10.77
C ALA A 99 4.19 6.31 -11.52
N GLU A 100 5.39 6.01 -11.02
CA GLU A 100 6.32 5.04 -11.58
C GLU A 100 5.73 3.63 -11.52
N ALA A 101 5.14 3.26 -10.37
CA ALA A 101 4.49 1.96 -10.20
C ALA A 101 3.26 1.83 -11.13
N ARG A 102 2.48 2.90 -11.29
CA ARG A 102 1.32 2.91 -12.21
C ARG A 102 1.75 2.68 -13.65
N GLN A 103 2.83 3.33 -14.11
CA GLN A 103 3.36 3.13 -15.46
C GLN A 103 3.76 1.68 -15.74
N VAL A 104 4.38 1.01 -14.76
CA VAL A 104 4.74 -0.41 -14.89
C VAL A 104 3.49 -1.28 -15.00
N HIS A 105 2.43 -0.99 -14.23
CA HIS A 105 1.16 -1.71 -14.31
C HIS A 105 0.41 -1.47 -15.62
N ASP A 106 0.41 -0.23 -16.14
CA ASP A 106 -0.29 0.13 -17.39
C ASP A 106 0.31 -0.58 -18.61
N ALA A 107 1.57 -0.97 -18.54
CA ALA A 107 2.25 -1.73 -19.57
C ALA A 107 1.94 -3.25 -19.53
N LEU A 108 1.19 -3.73 -18.52
CA LEU A 108 0.73 -5.12 -18.41
C LEU A 108 -0.64 -5.31 -19.07
N THR A 109 -0.98 -6.57 -19.37
CA THR A 109 -2.32 -6.93 -19.88
C THR A 109 -3.34 -7.00 -18.73
N LEU A 110 -3.85 -5.85 -18.28
CA LEU A 110 -4.81 -5.77 -17.17
C LEU A 110 -6.18 -6.36 -17.56
N ARG A 111 -6.63 -7.40 -16.84
CA ARG A 111 -7.90 -8.12 -17.14
C ARG A 111 -8.89 -8.21 -15.98
N ALA A 112 -8.44 -7.91 -14.77
CA ALA A 112 -9.28 -7.86 -13.58
C ALA A 112 -8.74 -6.80 -12.62
N SER A 113 -9.43 -6.57 -11.50
CA SER A 113 -9.00 -5.58 -10.50
C SER A 113 -9.19 -6.09 -9.07
N ALA A 114 -8.32 -5.66 -8.17
CA ALA A 114 -8.41 -5.96 -6.74
C ALA A 114 -8.60 -4.66 -5.94
N SER A 115 -9.54 -4.67 -4.98
CA SER A 115 -9.82 -3.52 -4.11
C SER A 115 -8.74 -3.27 -3.06
N ASP A 116 -8.00 -4.30 -2.68
CA ASP A 116 -6.91 -4.21 -1.70
C ASP A 116 -5.68 -4.98 -2.21
N ARG A 117 -4.58 -4.96 -1.45
CA ARG A 117 -3.37 -5.75 -1.71
C ARG A 117 -3.62 -7.25 -1.66
N GLU A 118 -4.71 -7.67 -1.04
CA GLU A 118 -5.19 -9.04 -1.05
C GLU A 118 -6.35 -9.18 -2.05
N GLY A 119 -6.16 -10.01 -3.07
CA GLY A 119 -7.19 -10.35 -4.04
C GLY A 119 -7.19 -11.84 -4.29
N ALA A 120 -8.23 -12.53 -3.85
CA ALA A 120 -8.52 -13.89 -4.28
C ALA A 120 -9.52 -13.82 -5.45
N ALA A 121 -9.18 -14.47 -6.55
CA ALA A 121 -10.10 -14.74 -7.65
C ALA A 121 -10.20 -16.26 -7.83
N PHE A 122 -11.44 -16.76 -7.90
CA PHE A 122 -11.80 -18.16 -8.18
C PHE A 122 -12.15 -18.34 -9.65
#